data_AF-A0A8H8JN62-F1
#
_entry.id   AF-A0A8H8JN62-F1
#
_cell.length_a   1.000
_cell.length_b   1.000
_cell.length_c   1.000
_cell.angle_alpha   90.00
_cell.angle_beta   90.00
_cell.angle_gamma   90.00
#
_symmetry.space_group_name_H-M   'P 1'
#
loop_
_entity.id
_entity.type
_entity.pdbx_description
1 polymer ?
#
loop_
_entity_poly.entity_id
_entity_poly.type
_entity_poly.pdbx_seq_one_letter_code
_entity_poly.pdbx_strand_id
1 'polypeptide(L)'
;MQHQILVRQPSAREDAEFPWVRYIIFVSLITAGMTCPALLWYASVSLAPVSDVTAIFNTHAFWAYLLSTALIPPQDGTSRWQLHKLFAVLLACAGVFATVYGSADDGQNTGVAATPSTSTALLGNLLTTISAISYALYQVAYKKYAVPDAHREEAYEPLQTEEGDVEQRNVTQEDPLPFGLFANFITSTAGIATLGALWIPIAVMQWTGGGNFELPPDGWTTACVAAIAVSGLTFNAGFMILLSLWGPIVASVGNLLTIVLVMFVDVLISGLSVVTIWSLLGSGLIIAGFTILVLDNAAVFRL
;
A
#
# COMPACT_ATOMS: atom_id res chain seq x y z
N MET A 1 0.63 26.47 9.60
CA MET A 1 1.46 25.41 10.24
C MET A 1 2.03 24.53 9.14
N GLN A 2 3.36 24.48 9.03
CA GLN A 2 4.12 23.85 7.94
C GLN A 2 3.99 22.32 7.98
N HIS A 3 3.39 21.71 6.96
CA HIS A 3 3.16 20.25 6.91
C HIS A 3 3.81 19.52 5.73
N GLN A 4 4.67 20.17 4.93
CA GLN A 4 5.46 19.47 3.90
C GLN A 4 6.95 19.76 4.05
N ILE A 5 7.73 18.67 4.10
CA ILE A 5 9.16 18.66 4.42
C ILE A 5 10.03 18.95 3.18
N LEU A 6 9.46 18.88 1.97
CA LEU A 6 10.21 18.89 0.72
C LEU A 6 9.91 20.07 -0.22
N VAL A 7 9.06 21.03 0.17
CA VAL A 7 8.81 22.21 -0.68
C VAL A 7 9.92 23.24 -0.48
N ARG A 8 10.66 23.52 -1.55
CA ARG A 8 11.62 24.64 -1.63
C ARG A 8 10.84 25.95 -1.44
N GLN A 9 11.14 26.71 -0.39
CA GLN A 9 10.53 28.04 -0.23
C GLN A 9 11.09 29.01 -1.29
N PRO A 10 10.27 29.91 -1.87
CA PRO A 10 10.69 30.78 -2.95
C PRO A 10 11.72 31.85 -2.55
N SER A 11 11.99 32.02 -1.25
CA SER A 11 13.05 32.89 -0.71
C SER A 11 14.34 32.14 -0.38
N ALA A 12 14.44 30.85 -0.73
CA ALA A 12 15.66 30.07 -0.52
C ALA A 12 16.79 30.62 -1.39
N ARG A 13 17.80 31.22 -0.75
CA ARG A 13 19.11 31.53 -1.34
C ARG A 13 19.56 30.39 -2.25
N GLU A 14 20.26 30.72 -3.33
CA GLU A 14 20.89 29.74 -4.24
C GLU A 14 21.80 28.74 -3.47
N ASP A 15 22.19 29.08 -2.24
CA ASP A 15 23.03 28.29 -1.33
C ASP A 15 22.25 27.40 -0.32
N ALA A 16 20.93 27.25 -0.45
CA ALA A 16 20.14 26.47 0.51
C ALA A 16 20.45 24.97 0.38
N GLU A 17 21.24 24.43 1.32
CA GLU A 17 21.57 23.01 1.39
C GLU A 17 20.31 22.15 1.54
N PHE A 18 20.29 21.01 0.84
CA PHE A 18 19.18 20.06 0.94
C PHE A 18 19.01 19.57 2.39
N PRO A 19 17.79 19.51 2.95
CA PRO A 19 17.56 19.18 4.35
C PRO A 19 17.71 17.66 4.60
N TRP A 20 18.93 17.15 4.50
CA TRP A 20 19.28 15.72 4.62
C TRP A 20 18.74 15.07 5.88
N VAL A 21 18.82 15.74 7.03
CA VAL A 21 18.32 15.19 8.31
C VAL A 21 16.82 14.92 8.24
N ARG A 22 16.03 15.87 7.70
CA ARG A 22 14.57 15.70 7.59
C ARG A 22 14.23 14.61 6.59
N TYR A 23 14.99 14.52 5.49
CA TYR A 23 14.82 13.48 4.50
C TYR A 23 15.12 12.08 5.06
N ILE A 24 16.21 11.93 5.83
CA ILE A 24 16.56 10.66 6.50
C ILE A 24 15.47 10.25 7.50
N ILE A 25 14.97 11.18 8.32
CA ILE A 25 13.87 10.92 9.25
C ILE A 25 12.62 10.45 8.49
N PHE A 26 12.27 11.16 7.42
CA PHE A 26 11.14 10.81 6.58
C PHE A 26 11.28 9.42 5.94
N VAL A 27 12.43 9.11 5.33
CA VAL A 27 12.71 7.79 4.75
C VAL A 27 12.64 6.71 5.83
N SER A 28 13.19 6.96 7.02
CA SER A 28 13.15 6.02 8.15
C SER A 28 11.72 5.74 8.61
N LEU A 29 10.87 6.76 8.70
CA LEU A 29 9.47 6.62 9.08
C LEU A 29 8.66 5.84 8.04
N ILE A 30 8.86 6.11 6.74
CA ILE A 30 8.21 5.34 5.66
C ILE A 30 8.69 3.90 5.66
N THR A 31 9.99 3.68 5.85
CA THR A 31 10.61 2.34 5.91
C THR A 31 10.03 1.52 7.05
N ALA A 32 9.93 2.12 8.26
CA ALA A 32 9.30 1.50 9.41
C ALA A 32 7.80 1.23 9.15
N GLY A 33 7.11 2.20 8.54
CA GLY A 33 5.69 2.10 8.18
C GLY A 33 5.38 0.97 7.20
N MET A 34 6.29 0.61 6.30
CA MET A 34 6.12 -0.55 5.42
C MET A 34 6.61 -1.86 6.04
N THR A 35 7.77 -1.82 6.73
CA THR A 35 8.47 -3.03 7.18
C THR A 35 7.80 -3.64 8.42
N CYS A 36 7.36 -2.83 9.38
CA CYS A 36 6.73 -3.34 10.60
C CYS A 36 5.42 -4.10 10.32
N PRO A 37 4.47 -3.59 9.51
CA PRO A 37 3.28 -4.37 9.13
C PRO A 37 3.63 -5.68 8.41
N ALA A 38 4.60 -5.65 7.49
CA ALA A 38 5.02 -6.84 6.77
C ALA A 38 5.58 -7.92 7.72
N LEU A 39 6.46 -7.53 8.64
CA LEU A 39 7.00 -8.47 9.64
C LEU A 39 5.91 -9.03 10.56
N LEU A 40 4.94 -8.21 10.99
CA LEU A 40 3.81 -8.66 11.80
C LEU A 40 2.92 -9.65 11.04
N TRP A 41 2.73 -9.44 9.73
CA TRP A 41 1.99 -10.36 8.87
C TRP A 41 2.74 -11.69 8.69
N TYR A 42 4.04 -11.65 8.39
CA TYR A 42 4.83 -12.89 8.29
C TYR A 42 4.88 -13.66 9.61
N ALA A 43 4.93 -12.95 10.75
CA ALA A 43 4.86 -13.57 12.07
C ALA A 43 3.49 -14.22 12.36
N SER A 44 2.39 -13.72 11.78
CA SER A 44 1.06 -14.30 12.02
C SER A 44 0.80 -15.56 11.20
N VAL A 45 1.39 -15.68 9.99
CA VAL A 45 1.25 -16.86 9.12
C VAL A 45 1.71 -18.16 9.80
N SER A 46 2.67 -18.09 10.72
CA SER A 46 3.14 -19.27 11.48
C SER A 46 2.29 -19.60 12.72
N LEU A 47 1.34 -18.72 13.09
CA LEU A 47 0.57 -18.81 14.34
C LEU A 47 -0.93 -19.06 14.10
N ALA A 48 -1.46 -18.67 12.94
CA ALA A 48 -2.88 -18.75 12.61
C ALA A 48 -3.11 -19.36 11.22
N PRO A 49 -4.33 -19.87 10.93
CA PRO A 49 -4.69 -20.36 9.60
C PRO A 49 -4.47 -19.29 8.53
N VAL A 50 -3.92 -19.70 7.37
CA VAL A 50 -3.65 -18.78 6.25
C VAL A 50 -4.93 -18.13 5.74
N SER A 51 -6.08 -18.82 5.83
CA SER A 51 -7.40 -18.26 5.55
C SER A 51 -7.72 -17.07 6.48
N ASP A 52 -7.61 -17.24 7.79
CA ASP A 52 -7.83 -16.17 8.77
C ASP A 52 -6.89 -14.99 8.54
N VAL A 53 -5.60 -15.27 8.36
CA VAL A 53 -4.59 -14.23 8.09
C VAL A 53 -4.92 -13.45 6.82
N THR A 54 -5.34 -14.13 5.76
CA THR A 54 -5.72 -13.49 4.49
C THR A 54 -6.97 -12.64 4.64
N ALA A 55 -8.04 -13.17 5.24
CA ALA A 55 -9.30 -12.46 5.42
C ALA A 55 -9.12 -11.22 6.31
N ILE A 56 -8.43 -11.38 7.44
CA ILE A 56 -8.18 -10.30 8.41
C ILE A 56 -7.27 -9.24 7.79
N PHE A 57 -6.19 -9.63 7.10
CA PHE A 57 -5.26 -8.64 6.53
C PHE A 57 -5.95 -7.73 5.51
N ASN A 58 -6.79 -8.29 4.64
CA ASN A 58 -7.53 -7.54 3.63
C ASN A 58 -8.54 -6.52 4.20
N THR A 59 -8.88 -6.60 5.50
CA THR A 59 -9.63 -5.52 6.18
C THR A 59 -8.84 -4.20 6.23
N HIS A 60 -7.56 -4.18 5.85
CA HIS A 60 -6.79 -2.94 5.68
C HIS A 60 -7.51 -1.92 4.79
N ALA A 61 -8.36 -2.32 3.84
CA ALA A 61 -9.14 -1.41 3.01
C ALA A 61 -10.20 -0.62 3.82
N PHE A 62 -10.85 -1.29 4.78
CA PHE A 62 -11.75 -0.63 5.73
C PHE A 62 -10.99 0.35 6.62
N TRP A 63 -9.84 -0.05 7.15
CA TRP A 63 -9.00 0.85 7.96
C TRP A 63 -8.46 2.01 7.15
N ALA A 64 -8.13 1.82 5.87
CA ALA A 64 -7.69 2.89 4.97
C ALA A 64 -8.80 3.92 4.77
N TYR A 65 -10.06 3.50 4.63
CA TYR A 65 -11.20 4.41 4.63
C TYR A 65 -11.30 5.20 5.95
N LEU A 66 -11.34 4.50 7.09
CA LEU A 66 -11.51 5.15 8.40
C LEU A 66 -10.38 6.13 8.72
N LEU A 67 -9.13 5.74 8.47
CA LEU A 67 -7.96 6.58 8.72
C LEU A 67 -7.85 7.71 7.71
N SER A 68 -8.25 7.50 6.45
CA SER A 68 -8.30 8.56 5.45
C SER A 68 -9.30 9.64 5.84
N THR A 69 -10.53 9.27 6.23
CA THR A 69 -11.54 10.25 6.67
C THR A 69 -11.14 10.94 7.99
N ALA A 70 -10.39 10.24 8.87
CA ALA A 70 -9.90 10.81 10.11
C ALA A 70 -8.70 11.77 9.93
N LEU A 71 -7.71 11.41 9.10
CA LEU A 71 -6.42 12.09 9.04
C LEU A 71 -6.23 13.04 7.86
N ILE A 72 -6.97 12.83 6.76
CA ILE A 72 -6.92 13.70 5.58
C ILE A 72 -8.09 14.69 5.67
N PRO A 73 -7.84 16.01 5.62
CA PRO A 73 -8.90 17.00 5.58
C PRO A 73 -9.81 16.78 4.37
N PRO A 74 -11.14 16.94 4.51
CA PRO A 74 -12.04 16.89 3.36
C PRO A 74 -11.65 17.99 2.36
N GLN A 75 -11.71 17.65 1.06
CA GLN A 75 -11.58 18.64 -0.01
C GLN A 75 -12.86 19.48 -0.09
N ASP A 76 -12.69 20.77 -0.42
CA ASP A 76 -13.71 21.81 -0.29
C ASP A 76 -15.10 21.36 -0.77
N GLY A 77 -16.09 21.48 0.11
CA GLY A 77 -17.49 21.16 -0.18
C GLY A 77 -17.92 19.71 0.02
N THR A 78 -17.00 18.76 0.27
CA THR A 78 -17.36 17.35 0.48
C THR A 78 -17.56 16.97 1.95
N SER A 79 -18.52 16.10 2.23
CA SER A 79 -18.67 15.51 3.57
C SER A 79 -17.43 14.67 3.92
N ARG A 80 -16.94 14.81 5.16
CA ARG A 80 -15.86 13.98 5.71
C ARG A 80 -16.19 12.49 5.71
N TRP A 81 -17.48 12.14 5.82
CA TRP A 81 -17.96 10.77 5.80
C TRP A 81 -18.74 10.53 4.51
N GLN A 82 -18.09 9.85 3.57
CA GLN A 82 -18.68 9.50 2.28
C GLN A 82 -19.22 8.08 2.36
N LEU A 83 -20.48 7.94 2.78
CA LEU A 83 -21.12 6.64 3.04
C LEU A 83 -21.12 5.71 1.82
N HIS A 84 -21.18 6.26 0.60
CA HIS A 84 -21.07 5.48 -0.63
C HIS A 84 -19.71 4.78 -0.76
N LYS A 85 -18.62 5.46 -0.36
CA LYS A 85 -17.28 4.86 -0.32
C LYS A 85 -17.17 3.81 0.78
N LEU A 86 -17.73 4.08 1.96
CA LEU A 86 -17.80 3.09 3.03
C LEU A 86 -18.55 1.83 2.58
N PHE A 87 -19.70 2.00 1.94
CA PHE A 87 -20.49 0.89 1.41
C PHE A 87 -19.69 0.07 0.39
N ALA A 88 -19.01 0.72 -0.55
CA ALA A 88 -18.17 0.06 -1.53
C ALA A 88 -17.01 -0.74 -0.89
N VAL A 89 -16.37 -0.17 0.13
CA VAL A 89 -15.29 -0.83 0.89
C VAL A 89 -15.81 -2.03 1.69
N LEU A 90 -16.95 -1.90 2.36
CA LEU A 90 -17.59 -2.99 3.11
C LEU A 90 -18.03 -4.11 2.16
N LEU A 91 -18.56 -3.76 0.99
CA LEU A 91 -18.95 -4.72 -0.04
C LEU A 91 -17.72 -5.52 -0.51
N ALA A 92 -16.61 -4.85 -0.79
CA ALA A 92 -15.37 -5.50 -1.18
C ALA A 92 -14.81 -6.40 -0.05
N CYS A 93 -14.83 -5.93 1.20
CA CYS A 93 -14.41 -6.73 2.35
C CYS A 93 -15.28 -8.00 2.49
N ALA A 94 -16.61 -7.87 2.41
CA ALA A 94 -17.52 -9.02 2.42
C ALA A 94 -17.21 -10.00 1.29
N GLY A 95 -16.82 -9.49 0.11
CA GLY A 95 -16.33 -10.30 -1.00
C GLY A 95 -15.10 -11.12 -0.63
N VAL A 96 -14.11 -10.52 0.03
CA VAL A 96 -12.92 -11.24 0.52
C VAL A 96 -13.32 -12.34 1.50
N PHE A 97 -14.14 -12.02 2.51
CA PHE A 97 -14.63 -13.02 3.47
C PHE A 97 -15.32 -14.20 2.77
N ALA A 98 -16.18 -13.92 1.79
CA ALA A 98 -16.85 -14.95 0.99
C ALA A 98 -15.84 -15.82 0.21
N THR A 99 -14.87 -15.21 -0.49
CA THR A 99 -13.86 -15.96 -1.26
C THR A 99 -13.00 -16.86 -0.37
N VAL A 100 -12.56 -16.34 0.77
CA VAL A 100 -11.60 -17.00 1.65
C VAL A 100 -12.25 -18.12 2.47
N TYR A 101 -13.39 -17.85 3.10
CA TYR A 101 -14.05 -18.83 3.97
C TYR A 101 -14.98 -19.77 3.21
N GLY A 102 -15.61 -19.32 2.13
CA GLY A 102 -16.47 -20.19 1.35
C GLY A 102 -15.72 -21.28 0.58
N SER A 103 -14.40 -21.15 0.44
CA SER A 103 -13.53 -22.19 -0.11
C SER A 103 -13.01 -23.17 0.95
N ALA A 104 -13.27 -22.91 2.25
CA ALA A 104 -12.79 -23.74 3.35
C ALA A 104 -13.64 -25.02 3.57
N ASP A 105 -14.88 -25.05 3.09
CA ASP A 105 -15.80 -26.20 3.25
C ASP A 105 -15.59 -27.32 2.21
N ASP A 106 -14.90 -27.05 1.08
CA ASP A 106 -14.73 -28.02 -0.03
C ASP A 106 -13.46 -28.91 0.06
N GLY A 107 -12.93 -29.11 1.28
CA GLY A 107 -12.08 -30.28 1.57
C GLY A 107 -10.61 -30.22 1.16
N GLN A 108 -10.01 -29.04 0.95
CA GLN A 108 -8.54 -28.91 0.85
C GLN A 108 -7.86 -28.91 2.23
N ASN A 109 -7.97 -30.04 2.95
CA ASN A 109 -7.08 -30.36 4.06
C ASN A 109 -5.76 -30.92 3.50
N THR A 110 -4.95 -30.08 2.87
CA THR A 110 -3.59 -30.48 2.48
C THR A 110 -2.61 -30.23 3.63
N GLY A 111 -2.25 -31.31 4.33
CA GLY A 111 -0.95 -31.44 4.98
C GLY A 111 -0.89 -31.14 6.48
N VAL A 112 -0.73 -32.22 7.25
CA VAL A 112 -0.04 -32.42 8.55
C VAL A 112 0.67 -31.20 9.17
N ALA A 113 -0.05 -30.15 9.51
CA ALA A 113 0.35 -29.18 10.52
C ALA A 113 -0.62 -29.34 11.69
N ALA A 114 -0.09 -29.49 12.90
CA ALA A 114 -0.92 -29.50 14.10
C ALA A 114 -1.80 -28.26 14.07
N THR A 115 -3.12 -28.42 14.18
CA THR A 115 -4.05 -27.31 14.28
C THR A 115 -3.56 -26.40 15.42
N PRO A 116 -3.25 -25.12 15.15
CA PRO A 116 -2.71 -24.23 16.17
C PRO A 116 -3.69 -24.19 17.35
N SER A 117 -3.16 -24.16 18.57
CA SER A 117 -4.00 -24.02 19.76
C SER A 117 -4.85 -22.75 19.63
N THR A 118 -6.06 -22.73 20.20
CA THR A 118 -6.95 -21.56 20.12
C THR A 118 -6.26 -20.27 20.55
N SER A 119 -5.40 -20.33 21.56
CA SER A 119 -4.63 -19.17 22.02
C SER A 119 -3.55 -18.73 21.03
N THR A 120 -2.88 -19.66 20.35
CA THR A 120 -1.89 -19.37 19.32
C THR A 120 -2.54 -18.76 18.09
N ALA A 121 -3.66 -19.33 17.65
CA ALA A 121 -4.45 -18.81 16.53
C ALA A 121 -4.98 -17.39 16.83
N LEU A 122 -5.48 -17.15 18.06
CA LEU A 122 -5.91 -15.82 18.47
C LEU A 122 -4.76 -14.80 18.41
N LEU A 123 -3.56 -15.18 18.87
CA LEU A 123 -2.39 -14.32 18.78
C LEU A 123 -2.03 -13.98 17.32
N GLY A 124 -2.05 -14.96 16.43
CA GLY A 124 -1.83 -14.72 14.99
C GLY A 124 -2.90 -13.79 14.39
N ASN A 125 -4.17 -13.98 14.75
CA ASN A 125 -5.27 -13.13 14.28
C ASN A 125 -5.13 -11.69 14.79
N LEU A 126 -4.70 -11.50 16.04
CA LEU A 126 -4.40 -10.17 16.59
C LEU A 126 -3.22 -9.50 15.88
N LEU A 127 -2.10 -10.22 15.66
CA LEU A 127 -0.93 -9.70 14.94
C LEU A 127 -1.30 -9.27 13.51
N THR A 128 -2.13 -10.07 12.82
CA THR A 128 -2.63 -9.73 11.48
C THR A 128 -3.50 -8.49 11.51
N THR A 129 -4.35 -8.34 12.53
CA THR A 129 -5.20 -7.15 12.69
C THR A 129 -4.35 -5.89 12.89
N ILE A 130 -3.32 -5.97 13.74
CA ILE A 130 -2.37 -4.86 13.97
C ILE A 130 -1.62 -4.55 12.67
N SER A 131 -1.20 -5.57 11.92
CA SER A 131 -0.57 -5.40 10.61
C SER A 131 -1.49 -4.67 9.64
N ALA A 132 -2.76 -5.07 9.50
CA ALA A 132 -3.73 -4.45 8.61
C ALA A 132 -3.96 -2.96 8.93
N ILE A 133 -4.12 -2.62 10.22
CA ILE A 133 -4.27 -1.23 10.68
C ILE A 133 -3.02 -0.43 10.39
N SER A 134 -1.85 -0.99 10.68
CA SER A 134 -0.56 -0.31 10.49
C SER A 134 -0.25 -0.09 9.01
N TYR A 135 -0.60 -1.06 8.15
CA TYR A 135 -0.48 -0.94 6.69
C TYR A 135 -1.40 0.15 6.13
N ALA A 136 -2.64 0.23 6.61
CA ALA A 136 -3.55 1.30 6.25
C ALA A 136 -3.06 2.67 6.72
N LEU A 137 -2.51 2.76 7.95
CA LEU A 137 -1.93 3.98 8.48
C LEU A 137 -0.75 4.46 7.62
N TYR A 138 0.12 3.54 7.21
CA TYR A 138 1.21 3.81 6.28
C TYR A 138 0.71 4.44 4.98
N GLN A 139 -0.32 3.85 4.35
CA GLN A 139 -0.87 4.38 3.09
C GLN A 139 -1.39 5.81 3.23
N VAL A 140 -2.13 6.09 4.31
CA VAL A 140 -2.70 7.42 4.59
C VAL A 140 -1.59 8.42 4.91
N ALA A 141 -0.60 8.03 5.72
CA ALA A 141 0.56 8.87 6.04
C ALA A 141 1.38 9.17 4.78
N TYR A 142 1.60 8.18 3.91
CA TYR A 142 2.28 8.38 2.64
C TYR A 142 1.54 9.39 1.76
N LYS A 143 0.22 9.22 1.55
CA LYS A 143 -0.57 10.17 0.76
C LYS A 143 -0.55 11.58 1.35
N LYS A 144 -0.56 11.71 2.68
CA LYS A 144 -0.58 13.00 3.39
C LYS A 144 0.76 13.73 3.42
N TYR A 145 1.86 13.01 3.57
CA TYR A 145 3.18 13.60 3.86
C TYR A 145 4.21 13.45 2.73
N ALA A 146 4.08 12.42 1.89
CA ALA A 146 5.02 12.17 0.81
C ALA A 146 4.57 12.83 -0.49
N VAL A 147 3.30 12.69 -0.86
CA VAL A 147 2.78 13.10 -2.17
C VAL A 147 2.62 14.63 -2.23
N PRO A 148 3.26 15.33 -3.19
CA PRO A 148 3.05 16.76 -3.40
C PRO A 148 1.59 17.05 -3.79
N ASP A 149 1.02 18.14 -3.27
CA ASP A 149 -0.34 18.56 -3.64
C ASP A 149 -0.28 19.31 -4.97
N ALA A 150 -0.79 18.71 -6.05
CA ALA A 150 -0.84 19.34 -7.37
C ALA A 150 -1.58 20.70 -7.38
N HIS A 151 -2.62 20.85 -6.55
CA HIS A 151 -3.41 22.09 -6.42
C HIS A 151 -2.65 23.25 -5.76
N ARG A 152 -1.43 23.03 -5.26
CA ARG A 152 -0.65 24.08 -4.59
C ARG A 152 0.26 24.87 -5.54
N GLU A 153 0.46 24.38 -6.76
CA GLU A 153 1.17 25.11 -7.82
C GLU A 153 0.30 26.22 -8.43
N GLU A 154 -1.03 26.05 -8.46
CA GLU A 154 -1.97 27.08 -8.95
C GLU A 154 -2.17 28.24 -7.95
N ALA A 155 -1.86 28.04 -6.66
CA ALA A 155 -2.03 29.05 -5.60
C ALA A 155 -0.87 30.07 -5.53
N TYR A 156 -0.02 30.14 -6.56
CA TYR A 156 0.86 31.29 -6.77
C TYR A 156 0.03 32.42 -7.38
N GLU A 157 -0.64 33.20 -6.53
CA GLU A 157 -1.06 34.54 -6.92
C GLU A 157 0.20 35.44 -6.91
N PRO A 158 0.69 35.94 -8.06
CA PRO A 158 1.80 36.87 -8.04
C PRO A 158 1.34 38.11 -7.27
N LEU A 159 2.03 38.45 -6.19
CA LEU A 159 1.83 39.71 -5.48
C LEU A 159 2.03 40.84 -6.50
N GLN A 160 0.96 41.56 -6.83
CA GLN A 160 1.05 42.82 -7.55
C GLN A 160 1.89 43.77 -6.71
N THR A 161 3.17 43.91 -7.08
CA THR A 161 4.06 44.90 -6.50
C THR A 161 3.96 46.13 -7.38
N GLU A 162 3.59 47.26 -6.76
CA GLU A 162 3.48 48.55 -7.43
C GLU A 162 4.80 48.92 -8.14
N GLU A 163 4.65 49.34 -9.40
CA GLU A 163 5.58 50.04 -10.29
C GLU A 163 7.08 50.08 -9.89
N GLY A 164 7.89 49.30 -10.60
CA GLY A 164 9.34 49.48 -10.64
C GLY A 164 10.07 48.28 -11.24
N ASP A 165 10.45 48.41 -12.51
CA ASP A 165 11.38 47.54 -13.26
C ASP A 165 11.03 46.04 -13.35
N VAL A 166 10.18 45.72 -14.32
CA VAL A 166 9.88 44.35 -14.72
C VAL A 166 11.06 43.77 -15.49
N GLU A 167 12.07 43.25 -14.78
CA GLU A 167 12.81 42.10 -15.33
C GLU A 167 11.80 40.95 -15.43
N GLN A 168 11.40 40.63 -16.67
CA GLN A 168 10.76 39.37 -16.99
C GLN A 168 11.76 38.27 -16.63
N ARG A 169 11.77 37.84 -15.36
CA ARG A 169 12.38 36.60 -14.94
C ARG A 169 11.59 35.53 -15.68
N ASN A 170 12.16 35.05 -16.79
CA ASN A 170 11.64 33.90 -17.54
C ASN A 170 11.36 32.82 -16.50
N VAL A 171 10.08 32.63 -16.15
CA VAL A 171 9.64 31.45 -15.41
C VAL A 171 9.84 30.33 -16.40
N THR A 172 11.02 29.73 -16.39
CA THR A 172 11.25 28.44 -17.05
C THR A 172 10.20 27.53 -16.46
N GLN A 173 9.18 27.25 -17.27
CA GLN A 173 8.19 26.22 -17.03
C GLN A 173 9.00 24.94 -16.82
N GLU A 174 9.23 24.58 -15.55
CA GLU A 174 9.92 23.34 -15.21
C GLU A 174 9.06 22.20 -15.75
N ASP A 175 9.62 21.39 -16.66
CA ASP A 175 8.91 20.26 -17.21
C ASP A 175 8.39 19.39 -16.06
N PRO A 176 7.08 19.08 -16.01
CA PRO A 176 6.54 18.26 -14.93
C PRO A 176 7.25 16.91 -14.93
N LEU A 177 7.68 16.47 -13.75
CA LEU A 177 8.40 15.21 -13.58
C LEU A 177 7.61 14.06 -14.24
N PRO A 178 8.30 13.08 -14.85
CA PRO A 178 7.66 11.92 -15.46
C PRO A 178 6.68 11.23 -14.51
N PHE A 179 5.56 10.76 -15.08
CA PHE A 179 4.49 10.11 -14.34
C PHE A 179 5.01 9.01 -13.39
N GLY A 180 4.71 9.14 -12.10
CA GLY A 180 5.09 8.15 -11.09
C GLY A 180 6.57 8.15 -10.68
N LEU A 181 7.42 9.01 -11.27
CA LEU A 181 8.85 9.07 -10.95
C LEU A 181 9.08 9.38 -9.47
N PHE A 182 8.37 10.40 -8.94
CA PHE A 182 8.48 10.78 -7.53
C PHE A 182 8.09 9.62 -6.61
N ALA A 183 6.95 8.97 -6.87
CA ALA A 183 6.47 7.86 -6.06
C ALA A 183 7.48 6.71 -6.02
N ASN A 184 7.97 6.29 -7.19
CA ASN A 184 8.95 5.22 -7.30
C ASN A 184 10.31 5.60 -6.72
N PHE A 185 10.72 6.86 -6.78
CA PHE A 185 11.94 7.34 -6.14
C PHE A 185 11.86 7.17 -4.62
N ILE A 186 10.79 7.66 -3.99
CA ILE A 186 10.58 7.51 -2.54
C ILE A 186 10.51 6.02 -2.15
N THR A 187 9.74 5.21 -2.88
CA THR A 187 9.65 3.76 -2.63
C THR A 187 11.00 3.06 -2.77
N SER A 188 11.81 3.42 -3.77
CA SER A 188 13.14 2.84 -3.96
C SER A 188 14.09 3.20 -2.82
N THR A 189 14.09 4.45 -2.36
CA THR A 189 14.91 4.86 -1.21
C THR A 189 14.52 4.16 0.07
N ALA A 190 13.22 3.93 0.28
CA ALA A 190 12.73 3.12 1.39
C ALA A 190 13.13 1.65 1.24
N GLY A 191 13.11 1.08 0.03
CA GLY A 191 13.59 -0.28 -0.23
C GLY A 191 15.08 -0.48 0.08
N ILE A 192 15.93 0.50 -0.26
CA ILE A 192 17.35 0.49 0.11
C ILE A 192 17.51 0.56 1.65
N ALA A 193 16.73 1.42 2.31
CA ALA A 193 16.73 1.50 3.77
C ALA A 193 16.25 0.20 4.43
N THR A 194 15.21 -0.45 3.88
CA THR A 194 14.74 -1.77 4.32
C THR A 194 15.84 -2.82 4.17
N LEU A 195 16.53 -2.86 3.01
CA LEU A 195 17.64 -3.78 2.78
C LEU A 195 18.73 -3.59 3.84
N GLY A 196 19.14 -2.34 4.09
CA GLY A 196 20.14 -2.03 5.12
C GLY A 196 19.68 -2.40 6.54
N ALA A 197 18.42 -2.16 6.87
CA ALA A 197 17.87 -2.44 8.20
C ALA A 197 17.68 -3.94 8.46
N LEU A 198 17.10 -4.69 7.51
CA LEU A 198 16.82 -6.12 7.67
C LEU A 198 18.05 -7.01 7.48
N TRP A 199 19.12 -6.49 6.88
CA TRP A 199 20.39 -7.21 6.82
C TRP A 199 21.02 -7.39 8.21
N ILE A 200 20.82 -6.43 9.13
CA ILE A 200 21.43 -6.45 10.46
C ILE A 200 20.96 -7.66 11.29
N PRO A 201 19.64 -7.91 11.48
CA PRO A 201 19.17 -9.11 12.18
C PRO A 201 19.67 -10.42 11.55
N ILE A 202 19.72 -10.50 10.22
CA ILE A 202 20.19 -11.69 9.50
C ILE A 202 21.66 -11.96 9.84
N ALA A 203 22.51 -10.93 9.74
CA ALA A 203 23.93 -11.05 10.07
C ALA A 203 24.15 -11.44 11.55
N VAL A 204 23.34 -10.88 12.46
CA VAL A 204 23.39 -11.24 13.88
C VAL A 204 23.00 -12.69 14.12
N MET A 205 21.94 -13.19 13.48
CA MET A 205 21.52 -14.60 13.59
C MET A 205 22.55 -15.59 13.05
N GLN A 206 23.27 -15.21 11.99
CA GLN A 206 24.35 -16.02 11.45
C GLN A 206 25.55 -16.05 12.40
N TRP A 207 25.89 -14.92 13.03
CA TRP A 207 26.99 -14.85 13.99
C TRP A 207 26.70 -15.61 15.29
N THR A 208 25.46 -15.62 15.76
CA THR A 208 25.06 -16.37 16.96
C THR A 208 24.84 -17.87 16.72
N GLY A 209 25.06 -18.35 15.49
CA GLY A 209 24.94 -19.77 15.13
C GLY A 209 23.50 -20.29 15.11
N GLY A 210 22.50 -19.40 15.15
CA GLY A 210 21.08 -19.76 15.21
C GLY A 210 20.42 -19.97 13.84
N GLY A 211 21.07 -19.56 12.74
CA GLY A 211 20.51 -19.65 11.39
C GLY A 211 21.38 -20.46 10.45
N ASN A 212 20.90 -21.64 10.02
CA ASN A 212 21.44 -22.35 8.86
C ASN A 212 20.93 -21.66 7.58
N PHE A 213 21.50 -20.50 7.25
CA PHE A 213 21.20 -19.81 5.99
C PHE A 213 21.96 -20.51 4.86
N GLU A 214 21.28 -21.42 4.18
CA GLU A 214 21.79 -22.09 3.00
C GLU A 214 21.29 -21.36 1.74
N LEU A 215 22.19 -21.12 0.79
CA LEU A 215 21.79 -20.60 -0.51
C LEU A 215 20.97 -21.66 -1.25
N PRO A 216 20.02 -21.25 -2.12
CA PRO A 216 19.24 -22.20 -2.90
C PRO A 216 20.17 -23.17 -3.64
N PRO A 217 19.99 -24.49 -3.48
CA PRO A 217 20.89 -25.48 -4.07
C PRO A 217 20.75 -25.57 -5.60
N ASP A 218 19.59 -25.17 -6.13
CA ASP A 218 19.23 -25.34 -7.53
C ASP A 218 18.97 -24.00 -8.24
N GLY A 219 19.46 -23.88 -9.49
CA GLY A 219 19.23 -22.70 -10.32
C GLY A 219 17.76 -22.43 -10.64
N TRP A 220 16.92 -23.47 -10.65
CA TRP A 220 15.47 -23.33 -10.79
C TRP A 220 14.85 -22.62 -9.58
N THR A 221 15.19 -23.03 -8.37
CA THR A 221 14.73 -22.39 -7.13
C THR A 221 15.18 -20.93 -7.08
N THR A 222 16.42 -20.64 -7.47
CA THR A 222 16.91 -19.25 -7.62
C THR A 222 16.07 -18.46 -8.63
N ALA A 223 15.74 -19.05 -9.78
CA ALA A 223 14.91 -18.39 -10.80
C ALA A 223 13.49 -18.10 -10.29
N CYS A 224 12.87 -19.03 -9.56
CA CYS A 224 11.56 -18.82 -8.93
C CYS A 224 11.60 -17.70 -7.89
N VAL A 225 12.62 -17.68 -7.02
CA VAL A 225 12.80 -16.61 -6.02
C VAL A 225 13.01 -15.26 -6.70
N ALA A 226 13.82 -15.21 -7.77
CA ALA A 226 14.02 -14.00 -8.55
C ALA A 226 12.71 -13.53 -9.21
N ALA A 227 11.91 -14.44 -9.75
CA ALA A 227 10.61 -14.12 -10.35
C ALA A 227 9.63 -13.53 -9.31
N ILE A 228 9.59 -14.09 -8.10
CA ILE A 228 8.78 -13.57 -6.98
C ILE A 228 9.25 -12.16 -6.60
N ALA A 229 10.56 -11.95 -6.50
CA ALA A 229 11.12 -10.64 -6.17
C ALA A 229 10.81 -9.57 -7.24
N VAL A 230 10.95 -9.91 -8.52
CA VAL A 230 10.64 -8.99 -9.64
C VAL A 230 9.14 -8.67 -9.72
N SER A 231 8.30 -9.68 -9.49
CA SER A 231 6.84 -9.50 -9.46
C SER A 231 6.43 -8.61 -8.29
N GLY A 232 7.00 -8.84 -7.11
CA GLY A 232 6.78 -8.00 -5.92
C GLY A 232 7.25 -6.56 -6.12
N LEU A 233 8.40 -6.36 -6.77
CA LEU A 233 8.89 -5.03 -7.15
C LEU A 233 7.90 -4.30 -8.07
N THR A 234 7.42 -5.00 -9.11
CA THR A 234 6.46 -4.45 -10.07
C THR A 234 5.14 -4.08 -9.39
N PHE A 235 4.64 -4.96 -8.52
CA PHE A 235 3.45 -4.72 -7.72
C PHE A 235 3.62 -3.50 -6.81
N ASN A 236 4.72 -3.41 -6.06
CA ASN A 236 4.97 -2.27 -5.17
C ASN A 236 5.10 -0.95 -5.94
N ALA A 237 5.82 -0.93 -7.07
CA ALA A 237 5.93 0.26 -7.90
C ALA A 237 4.55 0.73 -8.40
N GLY A 238 3.75 -0.20 -8.95
CA GLY A 238 2.40 0.10 -9.42
C GLY A 238 1.46 0.57 -8.29
N PHE A 239 1.50 -0.11 -7.14
CA PHE A 239 0.68 0.23 -5.99
C PHE A 239 0.98 1.64 -5.46
N MET A 240 2.26 2.03 -5.42
CA MET A 240 2.68 3.34 -4.93
C MET A 240 2.30 4.47 -5.88
N ILE A 241 2.32 4.23 -7.19
CA ILE A 241 1.76 5.14 -8.19
C ILE A 241 0.25 5.29 -7.98
N LEU A 242 -0.48 4.18 -7.86
CA LEU A 242 -1.94 4.19 -7.66
C LEU A 242 -2.34 4.93 -6.37
N LEU A 243 -1.65 4.65 -5.27
CA LEU A 243 -1.82 5.32 -3.98
C LEU A 243 -1.59 6.83 -4.09
N SER A 244 -0.58 7.24 -4.83
CA SER A 244 -0.25 8.65 -5.03
C SER A 244 -1.34 9.39 -5.80
N LEU A 245 -1.90 8.76 -6.83
CA LEU A 245 -2.84 9.41 -7.75
C LEU A 245 -4.29 9.33 -7.27
N TRP A 246 -4.76 8.14 -6.91
CA TRP A 246 -6.17 7.87 -6.62
C TRP A 246 -6.48 7.83 -5.12
N GLY A 247 -5.43 7.90 -4.29
CA GLY A 247 -5.53 7.94 -2.84
C GLY A 247 -5.67 6.56 -2.17
N PRO A 248 -5.60 6.53 -0.82
CA PRO A 248 -5.50 5.31 -0.04
C PRO A 248 -6.75 4.42 -0.13
N ILE A 249 -7.94 5.03 -0.26
CA ILE A 249 -9.21 4.28 -0.30
C ILE A 249 -9.28 3.42 -1.56
N VAL A 250 -9.07 4.03 -2.73
CA VAL A 250 -9.19 3.32 -4.00
C VAL A 250 -7.99 2.42 -4.26
N ALA A 251 -6.79 2.82 -3.85
CA ALA A 251 -5.62 1.93 -3.92
C ALA A 251 -5.80 0.66 -3.08
N SER A 252 -6.31 0.79 -1.84
CA SER A 252 -6.57 -0.37 -0.98
C SER A 252 -7.65 -1.30 -1.53
N VAL A 253 -8.77 -0.78 -2.05
CA VAL A 253 -9.80 -1.65 -2.64
C VAL A 253 -9.34 -2.23 -3.98
N GLY A 254 -8.57 -1.48 -4.77
CA GLY A 254 -7.94 -1.97 -5.98
C GLY A 254 -6.97 -3.13 -5.71
N ASN A 255 -6.27 -3.10 -4.56
CA ASN A 255 -5.45 -4.23 -4.14
C ASN A 255 -6.27 -5.52 -3.94
N LEU A 256 -7.52 -5.43 -3.47
CA LEU A 256 -8.38 -6.61 -3.29
C LEU A 256 -8.72 -7.28 -4.63
N LEU A 257 -8.66 -6.56 -5.75
CA LEU A 257 -8.87 -7.10 -7.08
C LEU A 257 -7.78 -8.13 -7.46
N THR A 258 -6.62 -8.11 -6.79
CA THR A 258 -5.61 -9.16 -6.95
C THR A 258 -6.15 -10.54 -6.61
N ILE A 259 -7.05 -10.67 -5.63
CA ILE A 259 -7.71 -11.94 -5.27
C ILE A 259 -8.53 -12.46 -6.46
N VAL A 260 -9.22 -11.57 -7.17
CA VAL A 260 -9.99 -11.89 -8.38
C VAL A 260 -9.07 -12.31 -9.52
N LEU A 261 -7.94 -11.61 -9.68
CA LEU A 261 -6.93 -11.95 -10.69
C LEU A 261 -6.28 -13.31 -10.41
N VAL A 262 -5.96 -13.60 -9.15
CA VAL A 262 -5.43 -14.91 -8.73
C VAL A 262 -6.45 -16.00 -9.05
N MET A 263 -7.73 -15.81 -8.70
CA MET A 263 -8.79 -16.75 -9.07
C MET A 263 -8.87 -16.96 -10.59
N PHE A 264 -8.80 -15.89 -11.38
CA PHE A 264 -8.82 -16.00 -12.84
C PHE A 264 -7.62 -16.81 -13.39
N VAL A 265 -6.43 -16.58 -12.85
CA VAL A 265 -5.21 -17.33 -13.21
C VAL A 265 -5.32 -18.80 -12.79
N ASP A 266 -5.86 -19.07 -11.60
CA ASP A 266 -6.07 -20.44 -11.10
C ASP A 266 -7.03 -21.22 -12.01
N VAL A 267 -8.09 -20.57 -12.51
CA VAL A 267 -9.01 -21.17 -13.49
C VAL A 267 -8.34 -21.44 -14.83
N LEU A 268 -7.46 -20.54 -15.29
CA LEU A 268 -6.74 -20.72 -16.55
C LEU A 268 -5.76 -21.89 -16.49
N ILE A 269 -5.12 -22.11 -15.35
CA ILE A 269 -4.11 -23.15 -15.16
C ILE A 269 -4.75 -24.50 -14.77
N SER A 270 -5.68 -24.49 -13.83
CA SER A 270 -6.25 -25.70 -13.20
C SER A 270 -7.64 -26.07 -13.73
N GLY A 271 -8.24 -25.22 -14.58
CA GLY A 271 -9.59 -25.40 -15.10
C GLY A 271 -10.70 -24.99 -14.13
N LEU A 272 -11.95 -25.31 -14.48
CA LEU A 272 -13.14 -24.87 -13.75
C LEU A 272 -13.38 -25.59 -12.41
N SER A 273 -12.61 -26.63 -12.08
CA SER A 273 -12.76 -27.40 -10.83
C SER A 273 -12.41 -26.61 -9.58
N VAL A 274 -11.74 -25.46 -9.73
CA VAL A 274 -11.37 -24.56 -8.62
C VAL A 274 -12.47 -23.51 -8.33
N VAL A 275 -13.45 -23.35 -9.24
CA VAL A 275 -14.49 -22.33 -9.09
C VAL A 275 -15.58 -22.81 -8.15
N THR A 276 -15.62 -22.25 -6.96
CA THR A 276 -16.74 -22.40 -6.02
C THR A 276 -17.76 -21.29 -6.20
N ILE A 277 -19.01 -21.52 -5.82
CA ILE A 277 -20.05 -20.48 -5.83
C ILE A 277 -19.65 -19.28 -4.96
N TRP A 278 -18.90 -19.53 -3.89
CA TRP A 278 -18.37 -18.54 -2.98
C TRP A 278 -17.24 -17.70 -3.57
N SER A 279 -16.34 -18.33 -4.34
CA SER A 279 -15.30 -17.61 -5.07
C SER A 279 -15.88 -16.65 -6.11
N LEU A 280 -16.95 -17.07 -6.81
CA LEU A 280 -17.64 -16.27 -7.82
C LEU A 280 -18.41 -15.12 -7.17
N LEU A 281 -19.18 -15.41 -6.11
CA LEU A 281 -19.90 -14.40 -5.34
C LEU A 281 -18.94 -13.38 -4.74
N GLY A 282 -17.88 -13.85 -4.09
CA GLY A 282 -16.90 -12.96 -3.46
C GLY A 282 -16.15 -12.10 -4.47
N SER A 283 -15.75 -12.67 -5.62
CA SER A 283 -15.14 -11.91 -6.71
C SER A 283 -16.10 -10.87 -7.29
N GLY A 284 -17.38 -11.21 -7.46
CA GLY A 284 -18.42 -10.26 -7.89
C GLY A 284 -18.58 -9.09 -6.94
N LEU A 285 -18.57 -9.34 -5.63
CA LEU A 285 -18.64 -8.28 -4.60
C LEU A 285 -17.40 -7.37 -4.61
N ILE A 286 -16.20 -7.93 -4.79
CA ILE A 286 -14.95 -7.14 -4.92
C ILE A 286 -15.01 -6.25 -6.16
N ILE A 287 -15.38 -6.80 -7.32
CA ILE A 287 -15.52 -6.03 -8.58
C ILE A 287 -16.57 -4.93 -8.43
N ALA A 288 -17.72 -5.22 -7.82
CA ALA A 288 -18.77 -4.25 -7.60
C ALA A 288 -18.30 -3.10 -6.70
N GLY A 289 -17.65 -3.41 -5.57
CA GLY A 289 -17.08 -2.43 -4.66
C GLY A 289 -16.04 -1.55 -5.35
N PHE A 290 -15.12 -2.14 -6.10
CA PHE A 290 -14.13 -1.39 -6.88
C PHE A 290 -14.80 -0.49 -7.93
N THR A 291 -15.77 -1.01 -8.68
CA THR A 291 -16.49 -0.25 -9.72
C THR A 291 -17.18 0.98 -9.17
N ILE A 292 -17.85 0.87 -8.02
CA ILE A 292 -18.50 2.01 -7.34
C ILE A 292 -17.49 3.12 -7.04
N LEU A 293 -16.29 2.76 -6.55
CA LEU A 293 -15.24 3.73 -6.23
C LEU A 293 -14.64 4.38 -7.47
N VAL A 294 -14.42 3.61 -8.54
CA VAL A 294 -13.89 4.13 -9.80
C VAL A 294 -14.88 5.12 -10.43
N LEU A 295 -16.17 4.79 -10.44
CA LEU A 295 -17.21 5.67 -11.00
C LEU A 295 -17.35 6.97 -10.20
N ASP A 296 -17.27 6.90 -8.87
CA ASP A 296 -17.27 8.09 -8.01
C ASP A 296 -16.07 9.01 -8.33
N ASN A 297 -14.86 8.45 -8.38
CA ASN A 297 -13.67 9.22 -8.75
C ASN A 297 -13.77 9.78 -10.19
N ALA A 298 -14.26 9.00 -11.15
CA ALA A 298 -14.39 9.44 -12.54
C ALA A 298 -15.45 10.56 -12.71
N ALA A 299 -16.50 10.56 -11.89
CA ALA A 299 -17.50 11.62 -11.89
C ALA A 299 -16.92 12.95 -11.38
N VAL A 300 -15.98 12.91 -10.42
CA VAL A 300 -15.27 14.10 -9.92
C VAL A 300 -14.40 14.75 -11.01
N PHE A 301 -13.76 13.97 -11.88
CA PHE A 301 -12.94 14.51 -13.00
C PHE A 301 -13.76 15.04 -14.18
N ARG A 302 -15.09 14.87 -14.19
CA ARG A 302 -15.98 15.34 -15.28
C ARG A 302 -16.65 16.69 -14.98
N LEU A 303 -16.41 17.27 -13.80
CA LEU A 303 -16.88 18.59 -13.39
C LEU A 303 -15.72 19.58 -13.39
#